data_AF-A0A3D4EZV1-F1
#
_entry.id   AF-A0A3D4EZV1-F1
#
_cell.length_a   1.000
_cell.length_b   1.000
_cell.length_c   1.000
_cell.angle_alpha   90.00
_cell.angle_beta   90.00
_cell.angle_gamma   90.00
#
_symmetry.space_group_name_H-M   'P 1'
#
loop_
_entity.id
_entity.type
_entity.pdbx_description
1 polymer ?
#
loop_
_entity_poly.entity_id
_entity_poly.type
_entity_poly.pdbx_seq_one_letter_code
_entity_poly.pdbx_strand_id
1 'polypeptide(L)'
;YHNAGGHEAVRDEILENFQFAQRLKAQKHDVNLYLGKGAVEMRMFPQGLAQLTSSWKKGFLAGAAQSPKRALLTTSLWLTGGMMLIVAFTLIPFANAAFLSATLLCSFCYGILSFFCFRLAGNFSILTALLFPIPLLFYQVLFLKALLDQKKGVKATWKGRVID
;
A
#
# COMPACT_ATOMS: atom_id res chain seq x y z
N TYR A 1 23.02 15.50 -5.20
CA TYR A 1 22.92 14.42 -6.20
C TYR A 1 24.29 13.80 -6.49
N HIS A 2 25.21 14.52 -7.14
CA HIS A 2 26.55 14.01 -7.48
C HIS A 2 27.37 13.58 -6.25
N ASN A 3 27.34 14.35 -5.16
CA ASN A 3 28.05 13.98 -3.92
C ASN A 3 27.57 12.66 -3.29
N ALA A 4 26.34 12.24 -3.58
CA ALA A 4 25.78 10.97 -3.12
C ALA A 4 26.01 9.80 -4.11
N GLY A 5 26.84 10.01 -5.14
CA GLY A 5 27.11 9.03 -6.21
C GLY A 5 26.00 8.90 -7.25
N GLY A 6 24.99 9.79 -7.22
CA GLY A 6 23.86 9.75 -8.15
C GLY A 6 23.08 8.42 -8.13
N HIS A 7 22.30 8.17 -9.17
CA HIS A 7 21.58 6.90 -9.31
C HIS A 7 22.49 5.74 -9.73
N GLU A 8 23.69 6.02 -10.22
CA GLU A 8 24.68 4.98 -10.51
C GLU A 8 25.02 4.17 -9.25
N ALA A 9 25.12 4.83 -8.09
CA ALA A 9 25.39 4.17 -6.82
C ALA A 9 24.33 3.10 -6.45
N VAL A 10 23.06 3.29 -6.84
CA VAL A 10 21.93 2.40 -6.50
C VAL A 10 21.43 1.56 -7.67
N ARG A 11 22.12 1.54 -8.82
CA ARG A 11 21.61 0.93 -10.06
C ARG A 11 21.27 -0.57 -9.94
N ASP A 12 22.00 -1.28 -9.08
CA ASP A 12 21.88 -2.73 -8.88
C ASP A 12 20.91 -3.06 -7.72
N GLU A 13 20.36 -2.04 -7.05
CA GLU A 13 19.50 -2.19 -5.89
C GLU A 13 18.02 -2.33 -6.25
N ILE A 14 17.33 -3.18 -5.50
CA ILE A 14 15.87 -3.26 -5.55
C ILE A 14 15.30 -2.13 -4.67
N LEU A 15 14.41 -1.32 -5.25
CA LEU A 15 13.86 -0.09 -4.63
C LEU A 15 14.92 1.01 -4.49
N GLU A 16 15.57 1.34 -5.62
CA GLU A 16 16.59 2.39 -5.76
C GLU A 16 16.27 3.68 -4.98
N ASN A 17 15.02 4.15 -5.03
CA ASN A 17 14.58 5.35 -4.29
C ASN A 17 14.77 5.23 -2.77
N PHE A 18 14.45 4.07 -2.18
CA PHE A 18 14.62 3.84 -0.75
C PHE A 18 16.10 3.80 -0.38
N GLN A 19 16.90 3.08 -1.16
CA GLN A 19 18.35 2.97 -0.92
C GLN A 19 19.06 4.31 -1.11
N PHE A 20 18.66 5.09 -2.11
CA PHE A 20 19.21 6.41 -2.34
C PHE A 20 18.84 7.38 -1.22
N ALA A 21 17.58 7.33 -0.74
CA ALA A 21 17.15 8.11 0.42
C ALA A 21 17.92 7.74 1.70
N GLN A 22 18.21 6.45 1.93
CA GLN A 22 19.05 6.02 3.04
C GLN A 22 20.48 6.55 2.92
N ARG A 23 21.08 6.51 1.72
CA ARG A 23 22.42 7.07 1.49
C ARG A 23 22.48 8.58 1.74
N LEU A 24 21.49 9.33 1.27
CA LEU A 24 21.40 10.77 1.53
C LEU A 24 21.33 11.06 3.04
N LYS A 25 20.53 10.28 3.79
CA LYS A 25 20.47 10.39 5.25
C LYS A 25 21.79 10.03 5.92
N ALA A 26 22.46 8.95 5.49
CA ALA A 26 23.75 8.53 6.04
C ALA A 26 24.83 9.60 5.83
N GLN A 27 24.76 10.34 4.72
CA GLN A 27 25.64 11.46 4.41
C GLN A 27 25.20 12.80 5.04
N LYS A 28 24.19 12.79 5.92
CA LYS A 28 23.63 13.97 6.61
C LYS A 28 23.13 15.05 5.65
N HIS A 29 22.66 14.66 4.47
CA HIS A 29 21.98 15.58 3.56
C HIS A 29 20.52 15.76 3.98
N ASP A 30 20.05 17.01 3.96
CA ASP A 30 18.63 17.31 4.18
C ASP A 30 17.79 16.81 3.00
N VAL A 31 16.75 16.05 3.34
CA VAL A 31 15.79 15.52 2.37
C VAL A 31 14.45 16.19 2.62
N ASN A 32 14.12 17.16 1.77
CA ASN A 32 12.84 17.86 1.81
C ASN A 32 11.86 17.25 0.81
N LEU A 33 10.64 16.98 1.28
CA LEU A 33 9.56 16.45 0.45
C LEU A 33 8.64 17.60 0.05
N TYR A 34 8.61 17.93 -1.23
CA TYR A 34 7.73 18.96 -1.77
C TYR A 34 6.49 18.31 -2.39
N LEU A 35 5.31 18.77 -2.00
CA LEU A 35 4.05 18.29 -2.56
C LEU A 35 3.81 18.97 -3.92
N GLY A 36 3.97 18.23 -5.02
CA GLY A 36 3.72 18.70 -6.38
C GLY A 36 2.26 18.53 -6.85
N LYS A 37 1.27 18.74 -5.97
CA LYS A 37 -0.15 18.53 -6.33
C LYS A 37 -0.52 19.47 -7.48
N GLY A 38 -0.91 18.89 -8.62
CA GLY A 38 -1.26 19.63 -9.83
C GLY A 38 -0.08 20.01 -10.73
N ALA A 39 1.15 19.66 -10.36
CA ALA A 39 2.34 19.90 -11.20
C ALA A 39 2.67 18.72 -12.11
N VAL A 40 2.43 17.48 -11.64
CA VAL A 40 2.74 16.24 -12.38
C VAL A 40 1.63 15.23 -12.16
N GLU A 41 1.12 14.66 -13.26
CA GLU A 41 0.21 13.53 -13.23
C GLU A 41 0.94 12.27 -13.70
N MET A 42 0.88 11.20 -12.90
CA MET A 42 1.52 9.93 -13.21
C MET A 42 0.51 8.79 -13.10
N ARG A 43 0.45 7.95 -14.14
CA ARG A 43 -0.25 6.67 -14.10
C ARG A 43 0.73 5.56 -13.75
N MET A 44 0.64 5.03 -12.53
CA MET A 44 1.59 4.02 -12.01
C MET A 44 1.52 2.67 -12.76
N PHE A 45 0.32 2.26 -13.21
CA PHE A 45 0.08 0.96 -13.86
C PHE A 45 -0.70 1.13 -15.18
N PRO A 46 -0.03 1.55 -16.27
CA PRO A 46 -0.69 1.70 -17.56
C PRO A 46 -1.13 0.36 -18.17
N GLN A 47 -0.41 -0.74 -17.90
CA GLN A 47 -0.67 -2.07 -18.49
C GLN A 47 -1.71 -2.89 -17.68
N GLY A 48 -2.41 -2.27 -16.73
CA GLY A 48 -3.53 -2.88 -16.02
C GLY A 48 -3.15 -3.81 -14.87
N LEU A 49 -4.05 -4.77 -14.57
CA LEU A 49 -4.01 -5.57 -13.35
C LEU A 49 -2.79 -6.50 -13.25
N ALA A 50 -2.28 -7.04 -14.35
CA ALA A 50 -1.08 -7.90 -14.32
C ALA A 50 0.19 -7.12 -13.89
N GLN A 51 0.29 -5.85 -14.29
CA GLN A 51 1.39 -4.98 -13.88
C GLN A 51 1.24 -4.53 -12.42
N LEU A 52 0.00 -4.32 -11.98
CA LEU A 52 -0.34 -4.06 -10.59
C LEU A 52 0.10 -5.25 -9.72
N THR A 53 -0.35 -6.46 -10.03
CA THR A 53 -0.08 -7.65 -9.21
C THR A 53 1.42 -7.95 -9.08
N SER A 54 2.14 -7.91 -10.20
CA SER A 54 3.60 -8.12 -10.21
C SER A 54 4.36 -7.05 -9.40
N SER A 55 3.93 -5.80 -9.45
CA SER A 55 4.54 -4.71 -8.68
C SER A 55 4.24 -4.79 -7.19
N TRP A 56 3.03 -5.19 -6.80
CA TRP A 56 2.70 -5.43 -5.40
C TRP A 56 3.46 -6.63 -4.82
N LYS A 57 3.65 -7.70 -5.60
CA LYS A 57 4.48 -8.84 -5.19
C LYS A 57 5.93 -8.42 -4.87
N LYS A 58 6.52 -7.52 -5.67
CA LYS A 58 7.80 -6.89 -5.37
C LYS A 58 7.77 -6.12 -4.04
N GLY A 59 6.73 -5.32 -3.82
CA GLY A 59 6.56 -4.53 -2.60
C GLY A 59 6.48 -5.39 -1.34
N PHE A 60 5.79 -6.53 -1.39
CA PHE A 60 5.67 -7.42 -0.24
C PHE A 60 6.97 -8.15 0.10
N LEU A 61 7.70 -8.64 -0.92
CA LEU A 61 8.93 -9.39 -0.71
C LEU A 61 10.10 -8.48 -0.31
N ALA A 62 10.31 -7.38 -1.03
CA ALA A 62 11.45 -6.49 -0.78
C ALA A 62 11.14 -5.34 0.21
N GLY A 63 9.90 -4.85 0.21
CA GLY A 63 9.51 -3.61 0.91
C GLY A 63 9.01 -3.81 2.35
N ALA A 64 8.46 -4.97 2.70
CA ALA A 64 7.97 -5.22 4.06
C ALA A 64 9.10 -5.18 5.10
N ALA A 65 10.28 -5.72 4.77
CA ALA A 65 11.44 -5.69 5.66
C ALA A 65 12.04 -4.29 5.86
N GLN A 66 11.92 -3.41 4.84
CA GLN A 66 12.53 -2.08 4.84
C GLN A 66 11.58 -0.97 5.34
N SER A 67 10.30 -1.28 5.54
CA SER A 67 9.31 -0.31 5.98
C SER A 67 9.36 -0.08 7.49
N PRO A 68 9.16 1.17 7.98
CA PRO A 68 9.15 1.44 9.41
C PRO A 68 7.98 0.70 10.09
N LYS A 69 8.29 -0.05 11.15
CA LYS A 69 7.32 -0.89 11.89
C LYS A 69 6.06 -0.14 12.30
N ARG A 70 6.18 1.13 12.68
CA ARG A 70 5.03 1.99 13.04
C ARG A 70 4.06 2.17 11.87
N ALA A 71 4.56 2.45 10.67
CA ALA A 71 3.70 2.60 9.49
C ALA A 71 3.01 1.27 9.17
N LEU A 72 3.74 0.15 9.21
CA LEU A 72 3.17 -1.18 9.00
C LEU A 72 2.04 -1.48 10.00
N LEU A 73 2.26 -1.20 11.29
CA LEU A 73 1.24 -1.41 12.32
C LEU A 73 0.00 -0.54 12.10
N THR A 74 0.16 0.75 11.83
CA THR A 74 -0.97 1.66 11.62
C THR A 74 -1.76 1.27 10.37
N THR A 75 -1.08 0.94 9.26
CA THR A 75 -1.75 0.50 8.03
C THR A 75 -2.44 -0.85 8.24
N SER A 76 -1.81 -1.79 8.94
CA SER A 76 -2.42 -3.09 9.28
C SER A 76 -3.68 -2.93 10.14
N LEU A 77 -3.63 -2.06 11.15
CA LEU A 77 -4.78 -1.76 12.01
C LEU A 77 -5.92 -1.14 11.21
N TRP A 78 -5.63 -0.20 10.32
CA TRP A 78 -6.62 0.41 9.44
C TRP A 78 -7.29 -0.62 8.53
N LEU A 79 -6.51 -1.48 7.85
CA LEU A 79 -7.04 -2.56 7.01
C LEU A 79 -7.88 -3.56 7.81
N THR A 80 -7.46 -3.87 9.03
CA THR A 80 -8.21 -4.76 9.95
C THR A 80 -9.56 -4.16 10.31
N GLY A 81 -9.61 -2.84 10.57
CA GLY A 81 -10.88 -2.12 10.77
C GLY A 81 -11.82 -2.25 9.58
N GLY A 82 -11.32 -2.12 8.35
CA GLY A 82 -12.09 -2.33 7.12
C GLY A 82 -12.65 -3.76 7.01
N MET A 83 -11.86 -4.78 7.35
CA MET A 83 -12.31 -6.17 7.35
C MET A 83 -13.37 -6.43 8.43
N MET A 84 -13.18 -5.89 9.64
CA MET A 84 -14.16 -6.01 10.72
C MET A 84 -15.49 -5.36 10.37
N LEU A 85 -15.50 -4.26 9.62
CA LEU A 85 -16.73 -3.66 9.10
C LEU A 85 -17.45 -4.58 8.12
N ILE A 86 -16.73 -5.25 7.21
CA ILE A 86 -17.33 -6.23 6.29
C ILE A 86 -18.01 -7.34 7.10
N VAL A 87 -17.33 -7.89 8.11
CA VAL A 87 -17.92 -8.90 9.00
C VAL A 87 -19.14 -8.36 9.74
N ALA A 88 -19.06 -7.15 10.31
CA ALA A 88 -20.17 -6.51 11.01
C ALA A 88 -21.40 -6.36 10.10
N PHE A 89 -21.22 -5.96 8.84
CA PHE A 89 -22.31 -5.90 7.85
C PHE A 89 -22.97 -7.26 7.61
N THR A 90 -22.20 -8.36 7.56
CA THR A 90 -22.78 -9.71 7.39
C THR A 90 -23.57 -10.21 8.61
N LEU A 91 -23.30 -9.66 9.80
CA LEU A 91 -23.96 -10.03 11.05
C LEU A 91 -25.23 -9.21 11.34
N ILE A 92 -25.51 -8.15 10.57
CA ILE A 92 -26.70 -7.31 10.73
C ILE A 92 -28.02 -8.10 10.87
N PRO A 93 -28.28 -9.16 10.08
CA PRO A 93 -29.54 -9.91 10.18
C PRO A 93 -29.77 -10.58 11.55
N PHE A 94 -28.73 -10.77 12.34
CA PHE A 94 -28.77 -11.43 13.65
C PHE A 94 -28.59 -10.45 14.81
N ALA A 95 -28.55 -9.15 14.54
CA ALA A 95 -28.12 -8.14 15.49
C ALA A 95 -29.25 -7.25 16.01
N ASN A 96 -28.98 -6.55 17.13
CA ASN A 96 -29.91 -5.59 17.72
C ASN A 96 -29.75 -4.17 17.12
N ALA A 97 -30.69 -3.28 17.44
CA ALA A 97 -30.67 -1.89 16.92
C ALA A 97 -29.41 -1.11 17.33
N ALA A 98 -28.84 -1.38 18.51
CA ALA A 98 -27.61 -0.75 18.98
C ALA A 98 -26.38 -1.19 18.16
N PHE A 99 -26.31 -2.45 17.74
CA PHE A 99 -25.26 -2.96 16.87
C PHE A 99 -25.36 -2.36 15.47
N LEU A 100 -26.58 -2.21 14.94
CA LEU A 100 -26.80 -1.57 13.64
C LEU A 100 -26.32 -0.10 13.66
N SER A 101 -26.72 0.67 14.68
CA SER A 101 -26.30 2.08 14.79
C SER A 101 -24.79 2.23 14.97
N ALA A 102 -24.16 1.37 15.79
CA ALA A 102 -22.72 1.33 15.96
C ALA A 102 -21.99 0.99 14.64
N THR A 103 -22.49 -0.01 13.90
CA THR A 103 -21.90 -0.44 12.62
C THR A 103 -21.96 0.68 11.58
N LEU A 104 -23.12 1.35 11.47
CA LEU A 104 -23.30 2.48 10.56
C LEU A 104 -22.39 3.66 10.93
N LEU A 105 -22.29 4.01 12.22
CA LEU A 105 -21.40 5.07 12.69
C LEU A 105 -19.93 4.77 12.41
N CYS A 106 -19.47 3.55 12.74
CA CYS A 106 -18.09 3.13 12.45
C CYS A 106 -17.81 3.12 10.94
N SER A 107 -18.76 2.64 10.13
CA SER A 107 -18.64 2.67 8.67
C SER A 107 -18.53 4.10 8.12
N PHE A 108 -19.30 5.04 8.67
CA PHE A 108 -19.25 6.44 8.28
C PHE A 108 -17.89 7.07 8.62
N CYS A 109 -17.41 6.89 9.86
CA CYS A 109 -16.08 7.36 10.29
C CYS A 109 -14.95 6.77 9.44
N TYR A 110 -15.02 5.46 9.14
CA TYR A 110 -14.05 4.79 8.28
C TYR A 110 -14.08 5.32 6.85
N GLY A 111 -15.27 5.60 6.31
CA GLY A 111 -15.45 6.21 4.99
C GLY A 111 -14.82 7.60 4.90
N ILE A 112 -15.01 8.44 5.91
CA ILE A 112 -14.38 9.77 5.99
C ILE A 112 -12.85 9.64 6.02
N LEU A 113 -12.31 8.80 6.91
CA LEU A 113 -10.86 8.58 7.00
C LEU A 113 -10.28 8.12 5.65
N SER A 114 -10.93 7.14 5.02
CA SER A 114 -10.51 6.60 3.73
C SER A 114 -10.57 7.65 2.63
N PHE A 115 -11.60 8.51 2.63
CA PHE A 115 -11.72 9.62 1.68
C PHE A 115 -10.54 10.59 1.78
N PHE A 116 -10.17 11.01 2.98
CA PHE A 116 -9.00 11.88 3.18
C PHE A 116 -7.70 11.21 2.70
N CYS A 117 -7.50 9.94 3.05
CA CYS A 117 -6.32 9.18 2.60
C CYS A 117 -6.27 9.04 1.08
N PHE A 118 -7.40 8.74 0.43
CA PHE A 118 -7.46 8.63 -1.03
C PHE A 118 -7.18 9.96 -1.72
N ARG A 119 -7.73 11.07 -1.24
CA ARG A 119 -7.47 12.41 -1.80
C ARG A 119 -6.02 12.86 -1.62
N LEU A 120 -5.32 12.36 -0.60
CA LEU A 120 -3.89 12.59 -0.40
C LEU A 120 -3.05 11.70 -1.33
N ALA A 121 -3.45 10.43 -1.51
CA ALA A 121 -2.72 9.46 -2.30
C ALA A 121 -2.87 9.66 -3.82
N GLY A 122 -3.99 10.23 -4.29
CA GLY A 122 -4.19 10.50 -5.71
C GLY A 122 -5.62 10.84 -6.11
N ASN A 123 -5.90 10.79 -7.41
CA ASN A 123 -7.23 11.06 -7.96
C ASN A 123 -8.07 9.77 -8.01
N PHE A 124 -8.42 9.22 -6.85
CA PHE A 124 -9.29 8.05 -6.75
C PHE A 124 -10.76 8.46 -6.95
N SER A 125 -11.49 7.66 -7.73
CA SER A 125 -12.90 7.87 -7.97
C SER A 125 -13.75 7.59 -6.72
N ILE A 126 -14.92 8.21 -6.62
CA ILE A 126 -15.90 7.89 -5.56
C ILE A 126 -16.35 6.43 -5.68
N LEU A 127 -16.45 5.89 -6.89
CA LEU A 127 -16.75 4.47 -7.17
C LEU A 127 -15.75 3.53 -6.49
N THR A 128 -14.45 3.83 -6.54
CA THR A 128 -13.43 3.03 -5.86
C THR A 128 -13.56 3.07 -4.33
N ALA A 129 -14.08 4.16 -3.77
CA ALA A 129 -14.36 4.27 -2.34
C ALA A 129 -15.64 3.51 -1.94
N LEU A 130 -16.69 3.55 -2.77
CA LEU A 130 -17.93 2.81 -2.51
C LEU A 130 -17.70 1.29 -2.63
N LEU A 131 -16.97 0.88 -3.66
CA LEU A 131 -16.60 -0.51 -3.91
C LEU A 131 -15.33 -0.92 -3.16
N PHE A 132 -14.95 -0.24 -2.06
CA PHE A 132 -13.76 -0.57 -1.28
C PHE A 132 -13.62 -2.05 -0.88
N PRO A 133 -14.69 -2.86 -0.67
CA PRO A 133 -14.52 -4.27 -0.34
C PRO A 133 -13.80 -5.04 -1.45
N ILE A 134 -13.98 -4.64 -2.72
CA ILE A 134 -13.38 -5.33 -3.86
C ILE A 134 -11.85 -5.13 -3.90
N PRO A 135 -11.29 -3.89 -3.90
CA PRO A 135 -9.85 -3.67 -3.78
C PRO A 135 -9.26 -4.25 -2.50
N LEU A 136 -10.00 -4.22 -1.39
CA LEU A 136 -9.53 -4.72 -0.10
C LEU A 136 -9.37 -6.25 -0.13
N LEU A 137 -10.34 -6.98 -0.68
CA LEU A 137 -10.24 -8.43 -0.88
C LEU A 137 -9.13 -8.78 -1.87
N PHE A 138 -9.02 -8.03 -2.97
CA PHE A 138 -7.93 -8.20 -3.94
C PHE A 138 -6.55 -8.05 -3.27
N TYR A 139 -6.38 -7.01 -2.45
CA TYR A 139 -5.16 -6.79 -1.66
C TYR A 139 -4.90 -7.98 -0.73
N GLN A 140 -5.92 -8.45 0.00
CA GLN A 140 -5.77 -9.54 0.96
C GLN A 140 -5.36 -10.86 0.30
N VAL A 141 -5.99 -11.22 -0.82
CA VAL A 141 -5.63 -12.40 -1.61
C VAL A 141 -4.19 -12.30 -2.09
N LEU A 142 -3.78 -11.14 -2.59
CA LEU A 142 -2.43 -10.93 -3.10
C LEU A 142 -1.39 -10.99 -1.99
N PHE A 143 -1.68 -10.40 -0.84
CA PHE A 143 -0.83 -10.46 0.35
C PHE A 143 -0.65 -11.90 0.85
N LEU A 144 -1.74 -12.65 1.01
CA LEU A 144 -1.69 -14.05 1.42
C LEU A 144 -0.91 -14.91 0.42
N LYS A 145 -1.15 -14.71 -0.88
CA LYS A 145 -0.40 -15.40 -1.94
C LYS A 145 1.09 -15.06 -1.87
N ALA A 146 1.44 -13.80 -1.68
CA ALA A 146 2.83 -13.38 -1.55
C ALA A 146 3.52 -14.01 -0.33
N LEU A 147 2.83 -14.07 0.82
CA LEU A 147 3.34 -14.75 2.01
C LEU A 147 3.52 -16.27 1.80
N LEU A 148 2.58 -16.92 1.12
CA LEU A 148 2.68 -18.34 0.80
C LEU A 148 3.83 -18.62 -0.16
N ASP A 149 3.98 -17.79 -1.19
CA ASP A 149 5.08 -17.87 -2.16
C ASP A 149 6.43 -17.66 -1.45
N GLN A 150 6.51 -16.70 -0.52
CA GLN A 150 7.70 -16.46 0.30
C GLN A 150 8.03 -17.66 1.19
N LYS A 151 7.05 -18.23 1.90
CA LYS A 151 7.24 -19.42 2.74
C LYS A 151 7.67 -20.66 1.93
N LYS A 152 7.24 -20.76 0.68
CA LYS A 152 7.61 -21.84 -0.26
C LYS A 152 8.96 -21.60 -0.94
N GLY A 153 9.64 -20.49 -0.66
CA GLY A 153 10.91 -20.13 -1.31
C GLY A 153 10.75 -19.81 -2.80
N VAL A 154 9.54 -19.46 -3.25
CA VAL A 154 9.27 -19.13 -4.65
C VAL A 154 9.88 -17.76 -4.93
N LYS A 155 11.04 -17.77 -5.59
CA LYS A 155 11.70 -16.55 -6.04
C LYS A 155 10.80 -15.79 -7.00
N ALA A 156 10.57 -14.51 -6.74
CA ALA A 156 9.66 -13.71 -7.55
C ALA A 156 10.43 -13.04 -8.69
N THR A 157 10.04 -13.30 -9.93
CA THR A 157 10.59 -12.58 -11.08
C THR A 157 9.82 -11.27 -11.30
N TRP A 158 10.50 -10.13 -11.24
CA TRP A 158 9.95 -8.82 -11.58
C TRP A 158 10.74 -8.19 -12.73
N LYS A 159 10.05 -7.95 -13.86
CA LYS A 159 10.65 -7.41 -15.10
C LYS A 159 11.95 -8.14 -15.50
N GLY A 160 11.97 -9.48 -15.40
CA GLY A 160 13.12 -10.32 -15.75
C GLY A 160 14.21 -10.42 -14.67
N ARG A 161 14.12 -9.69 -13.56
CA ARG A 161 15.02 -9.81 -12.41
C ARG A 161 14.44 -10.73 -11.35
N VAL A 162 15.25 -11.62 -10.80
CA VAL A 162 14.86 -12.45 -9.66
C VAL A 162 14.97 -11.60 -8.39
N ILE A 163 13.89 -11.55 -7.62
CA ILE A 163 13.84 -10.94 -6.29
C ILE A 163 13.98 -12.08 -5.29
N ASP A 164 15.07 -12.05 -4.53
CA ASP A 164 15.31 -12.92 -3.39
C ASP A 164 14.67 -12.36 -2.10
#